data_AF-A0A2N7ARK5-F1
#
_entry.id   AF-A0A2N7ARK5-F1
#
_cell.length_a   1.000
_cell.length_b   1.000
_cell.length_c   1.000
_cell.angle_alpha   90.00
_cell.angle_beta   90.00
_cell.angle_gamma   90.00
#
_symmetry.space_group_name_H-M   'P 1'
#
loop_
_entity.id
_entity.type
_entity.pdbx_description
1 polymer ?
#
loop_
_entity_poly.entity_id
_entity_poly.type
_entity_poly.pdbx_seq_one_letter_code
_entity_poly.pdbx_strand_id
1 'polypeptide(L)'
;LQLVILLVGSLIVIYMGINLLRSQTTDISGEATPEMTVIKTITSAFVVIWFNPQAIIDGSMMLGAFQVTLPAYSYPIFITGVGIASILWFFILNAVVTKFKDKFNAKILRIINLICGAIIILYGGKLLLNFFTLLMH
;
A
#
# COMPACT_ATOMS: atom_id res chain seq x y z
N LEU A 1 -22.81 -0.11 6.64
CA LEU A 1 -21.45 0.39 6.98
C LEU A 1 -20.38 -0.26 6.12
N GLN A 2 -20.29 -1.60 6.06
CA GLN A 2 -19.31 -2.32 5.23
C GLN A 2 -19.34 -1.93 3.75
N LEU A 3 -20.53 -1.80 3.14
CA LEU A 3 -20.68 -1.38 1.74
C LEU A 3 -20.07 0.01 1.46
N VAL A 4 -20.30 0.99 2.35
CA VAL A 4 -19.72 2.34 2.21
C VAL A 4 -18.21 2.30 2.33
N ILE A 5 -17.68 1.51 3.27
CA ILE A 5 -16.24 1.32 3.45
C ILE A 5 -15.62 0.67 2.21
N LEU A 6 -16.26 -0.36 1.67
CA LEU A 6 -15.77 -1.07 0.49
C LEU A 6 -15.79 -0.19 -0.76
N LEU A 7 -16.83 0.64 -0.92
CA LEU A 7 -16.91 1.63 -1.99
C LEU A 7 -15.82 2.71 -1.86
N VAL A 8 -15.70 3.35 -0.71
CA VAL A 8 -14.71 4.43 -0.50
C VAL A 8 -13.29 3.87 -0.58
N GLY A 9 -13.02 2.74 0.06
CA GLY A 9 -11.71 2.10 0.03
C GLY A 9 -11.30 1.66 -1.36
N SER A 10 -12.20 1.06 -2.15
CA SER A 10 -11.90 0.67 -3.53
C SER A 10 -11.62 1.87 -4.43
N LEU A 11 -12.37 2.98 -4.30
CA LEU A 11 -12.09 4.22 -5.04
C LEU A 11 -10.71 4.79 -4.71
N ILE A 12 -10.33 4.83 -3.43
CA ILE A 12 -9.00 5.28 -2.98
C ILE A 12 -7.90 4.38 -3.53
N VAL A 13 -8.07 3.06 -3.46
CA VAL A 13 -7.12 2.06 -3.97
C VAL A 13 -6.94 2.20 -5.49
N ILE A 14 -8.03 2.36 -6.25
CA ILE A 14 -7.96 2.58 -7.71
C ILE A 14 -7.24 3.90 -8.00
N TYR A 15 -7.56 4.97 -7.28
CA TYR A 15 -6.90 6.27 -7.45
C TYR A 15 -5.39 6.18 -7.20
N MET A 16 -4.96 5.46 -6.16
CA MET A 16 -3.53 5.20 -5.90
C MET A 16 -2.86 4.46 -7.05
N GLY A 17 -3.50 3.41 -7.57
CA GLY A 17 -2.98 2.64 -8.68
C GLY A 17 -2.85 3.49 -9.95
N ILE A 18 -3.85 4.34 -10.25
CA ILE A 18 -3.79 5.32 -11.34
C ILE A 18 -2.66 6.33 -11.12
N ASN A 19 -2.47 6.81 -9.89
CA ASN A 19 -1.40 7.75 -9.57
C ASN A 19 -0.01 7.13 -9.75
N LEU A 20 0.15 5.82 -9.48
CA LEU A 20 1.37 5.07 -9.78
C LEU A 20 1.58 4.87 -11.29
N LEU A 21 0.52 4.61 -12.06
CA LEU A 21 0.62 4.54 -13.53
C LEU A 21 0.96 5.91 -14.15
N ARG A 22 0.40 6.98 -13.58
CA ARG A 22 0.59 8.38 -13.99
C ARG A 22 1.85 9.01 -13.43
N SER A 23 2.56 8.36 -12.50
CA SER A 23 3.86 8.84 -12.03
C SER A 23 4.81 8.80 -13.22
N GLN A 24 4.82 9.88 -13.99
CA GLN A 24 5.81 10.07 -15.01
C GLN A 24 7.13 10.21 -14.26
N THR A 25 8.10 9.38 -14.61
CA THR A 25 9.52 9.63 -14.35
C THR A 25 9.98 10.86 -15.17
N THR A 26 9.25 11.97 -15.10
CA THR A 26 9.58 13.23 -15.76
C THR A 26 10.86 13.84 -15.17
N ASP A 27 11.24 13.43 -13.96
CA ASP A 27 12.37 14.02 -13.22
C ASP A 27 13.74 13.40 -13.55
N ILE A 28 13.96 12.92 -14.77
CA ILE A 28 15.34 12.71 -15.28
C ILE A 28 15.67 13.69 -16.42
N SER A 29 14.67 14.39 -16.97
CA SER A 29 14.86 15.32 -18.08
C SER A 29 14.76 16.76 -17.61
N GLY A 30 15.85 17.26 -17.01
CA GLY A 30 16.40 18.61 -17.22
C GLY A 30 15.55 19.89 -17.06
N GLU A 31 14.26 19.83 -16.74
CA GLU A 31 13.44 21.01 -16.47
C GLU A 31 12.86 20.88 -15.06
N ALA A 32 13.00 21.96 -14.29
CA ALA A 32 12.62 22.07 -12.90
C ALA A 32 11.10 21.83 -12.71
N THR A 33 10.72 20.57 -12.61
CA THR A 33 9.50 20.15 -11.93
C THR A 33 9.68 20.48 -10.44
N PRO A 34 8.66 21.03 -9.76
CA PRO A 34 8.79 21.34 -8.33
C PRO A 34 9.11 20.03 -7.64
N GLU A 35 10.29 19.95 -7.01
CA GLU A 35 10.75 18.81 -6.21
C GLU A 35 9.54 18.20 -5.52
N MET A 36 9.24 16.94 -5.84
CA MET A 36 8.15 16.23 -5.21
C MET A 36 8.42 16.22 -3.71
N THR A 37 7.83 17.19 -3.00
CA THR A 37 8.27 17.56 -1.66
C THR A 37 8.07 16.34 -0.78
N VAL A 38 9.04 16.02 0.08
CA VAL A 38 8.96 14.91 1.04
C VAL A 38 7.60 14.90 1.76
N ILE A 39 7.06 16.09 2.04
CA ILE A 39 5.71 16.31 2.59
C ILE A 39 4.63 15.66 1.72
N LYS A 40 4.60 15.89 0.40
CA LYS A 40 3.60 15.32 -0.52
C LYS A 40 3.66 13.79 -0.53
N THR A 41 4.85 13.22 -0.49
CA THR A 41 5.04 11.76 -0.41
C THR A 41 4.53 11.19 0.92
N ILE A 42 4.87 11.84 2.04
CA ILE A 42 4.40 11.46 3.37
C ILE A 42 2.88 11.57 3.45
N THR A 43 2.30 12.70 3.02
CA THR A 43 0.84 12.92 3.03
C THR A 43 0.13 11.88 2.18
N SER A 44 0.65 11.56 0.99
CA SER A 44 0.09 10.51 0.15
C SER A 44 0.12 9.17 0.87
N ALA A 45 1.27 8.74 1.40
CA ALA A 45 1.39 7.47 2.12
C ALA A 45 0.46 7.42 3.35
N PHE A 46 0.34 8.53 4.08
CA PHE A 46 -0.55 8.64 5.23
C PHE A 46 -2.02 8.46 4.82
N VAL A 47 -2.48 9.16 3.78
CA VAL A 47 -3.85 9.01 3.26
C VAL A 47 -4.10 7.58 2.81
N VAL A 48 -3.14 6.96 2.12
CA VAL A 48 -3.25 5.56 1.68
C VAL A 48 -3.41 4.59 2.85
N ILE A 49 -2.71 4.81 3.96
CA ILE A 49 -2.72 3.88 5.10
C ILE A 49 -3.91 4.16 6.03
N TRP A 50 -4.13 5.43 6.38
CA TRP A 50 -5.08 5.82 7.43
C TRP A 50 -6.44 6.26 6.91
N PHE A 51 -6.51 6.82 5.69
CA PHE A 51 -7.80 7.26 5.12
C PHE A 51 -8.42 6.22 4.20
N ASN A 52 -7.72 5.11 3.92
CA ASN A 52 -8.29 3.97 3.22
C ASN A 52 -9.01 3.07 4.24
N PRO A 53 -10.36 3.14 4.34
CA PRO A 53 -11.07 2.36 5.34
C PRO A 53 -10.98 0.84 5.05
N GLN A 54 -10.70 0.45 3.81
CA GLN A 54 -10.45 -0.95 3.47
C GLN A 54 -9.16 -1.47 4.12
N ALA A 55 -8.07 -0.68 4.09
CA ALA A 55 -6.80 -1.08 4.71
C ALA A 55 -6.93 -1.25 6.23
N ILE A 56 -7.73 -0.39 6.88
CA ILE A 56 -8.03 -0.49 8.31
C ILE A 56 -8.82 -1.75 8.62
N ILE A 57 -9.85 -2.07 7.82
CA ILE A 57 -10.62 -3.31 8.01
C ILE A 57 -9.73 -4.53 7.81
N ASP A 58 -8.98 -4.59 6.71
CA ASP A 58 -8.13 -5.74 6.39
C ASP A 58 -7.09 -5.97 7.50
N GLY A 59 -6.45 -4.91 8.00
CA GLY A 59 -5.50 -4.97 9.11
C GLY A 59 -6.16 -5.38 10.44
N SER A 60 -7.33 -4.82 10.74
CA SER A 60 -8.08 -5.11 11.98
C SER A 60 -8.65 -6.53 11.98
N MET A 61 -9.09 -7.04 10.84
CA MET A 61 -9.52 -8.42 10.66
C MET A 61 -8.36 -9.39 10.87
N MET A 62 -7.18 -9.08 10.33
CA MET A 62 -5.98 -9.89 10.54
C MET A 62 -5.61 -9.95 12.04
N LEU A 63 -5.53 -8.79 12.71
CA LEU A 63 -5.20 -8.73 14.14
C LEU A 63 -6.29 -9.40 15.01
N GLY A 64 -7.57 -9.20 14.68
CA GLY A 64 -8.68 -9.85 15.36
C GLY A 64 -8.66 -11.37 15.20
N ALA A 65 -8.33 -11.87 14.01
CA ALA A 65 -8.16 -13.31 13.77
C ALA A 65 -7.05 -13.89 14.65
N PHE A 66 -5.92 -13.20 14.77
CA PHE A 66 -4.82 -13.63 15.65
C PHE A 66 -5.18 -13.56 17.14
N GLN A 67 -5.93 -12.55 17.57
CA GLN A 67 -6.43 -12.46 18.94
C GLN A 67 -7.33 -13.65 19.30
N VAL A 68 -8.22 -14.07 18.39
CA VAL A 68 -9.15 -15.19 18.66
C VAL A 68 -8.43 -16.55 18.64
N THR A 69 -7.37 -16.68 17.85
CA THR A 69 -6.64 -17.96 17.70
C THR A 69 -5.50 -18.16 18.70
N LEU A 70 -4.96 -17.09 19.30
CA LEU A 70 -3.84 -17.18 20.23
C LEU A 70 -4.28 -17.19 21.69
N PRO A 71 -3.70 -18.06 22.54
CA PRO A 71 -3.89 -17.97 23.99
C PRO A 71 -3.40 -16.61 24.53
N ALA A 72 -4.08 -16.07 25.55
CA ALA A 72 -3.80 -14.73 26.08
C ALA A 72 -2.35 -14.51 26.56
N TYR A 73 -1.67 -15.57 27.03
CA TYR A 73 -0.27 -15.51 27.45
C TYR A 73 0.70 -15.32 26.26
N SER A 74 0.27 -15.61 25.02
CA SER A 74 1.10 -15.54 23.81
C SER A 74 1.03 -14.19 23.10
N TYR A 75 0.11 -13.30 23.46
CA TYR A 75 -0.01 -11.95 22.88
C TYR A 75 1.27 -11.10 22.96
N PRO A 76 1.99 -10.99 24.09
CA PRO A 76 3.22 -10.21 24.14
C PRO A 76 4.32 -10.78 23.22
N ILE A 77 4.38 -12.12 23.07
CA ILE A 77 5.31 -12.79 22.15
C ILE A 77 4.94 -12.47 20.70
N PHE A 78 3.64 -12.51 20.36
CA PHE A 78 3.16 -12.15 19.03
C PHE A 78 3.48 -10.70 18.66
N ILE A 79 3.18 -9.73 19.54
CA ILE A 79 3.46 -8.31 19.28
C ILE A 79 4.96 -8.05 19.15
N THR A 80 5.78 -8.68 20.01
CA THR A 80 7.25 -8.59 19.91
C THR A 80 7.73 -9.19 18.58
N GLY A 81 7.16 -10.33 18.16
CA GLY A 81 7.44 -10.95 16.87
C GLY A 81 7.09 -10.05 15.69
N VAL A 82 5.92 -9.41 15.70
CA VAL A 82 5.51 -8.43 14.67
C VAL A 82 6.47 -7.24 14.63
N GLY A 83 6.91 -6.75 15.80
CA GLY A 83 7.89 -5.67 15.90
C GLY A 83 9.24 -6.06 15.29
N ILE A 84 9.79 -7.22 15.66
CA ILE A 84 11.05 -7.74 15.12
C ILE A 84 10.93 -7.97 13.61
N ALA A 85 9.85 -8.59 13.16
CA ALA A 85 9.59 -8.82 11.73
C ALA A 85 9.55 -7.50 10.95
N SER A 86 8.95 -6.45 11.51
CA SER A 86 8.90 -5.13 10.89
C SER A 86 10.29 -4.51 10.77
N ILE A 87 11.10 -4.55 11.83
CA ILE A 87 12.48 -4.05 11.82
C ILE A 87 13.30 -4.80 10.77
N LEU A 88 13.21 -6.14 10.76
CA LEU A 88 13.90 -6.99 9.78
C LEU A 88 13.45 -6.68 8.35
N TRP A 89 12.15 -6.51 8.13
CA TRP A 89 11.60 -6.16 6.82
C TRP A 89 12.19 -4.86 6.28
N PHE A 90 12.19 -3.78 7.07
CA PHE A 90 12.75 -2.51 6.66
C PHE A 90 14.27 -2.56 6.49
N PHE A 91 14.97 -3.30 7.35
CA PHE A 91 16.42 -3.48 7.22
C PHE A 91 16.79 -4.22 5.93
N ILE A 92 16.09 -5.31 5.62
CA ILE A 92 16.28 -6.08 4.38
C ILE A 92 15.96 -5.22 3.17
N LEU A 93 14.83 -4.49 3.17
CA LEU A 93 14.48 -3.58 2.08
C LEU A 93 15.58 -2.54 1.85
N ASN A 94 16.07 -1.90 2.90
CA ASN A 94 17.13 -0.90 2.78
C ASN A 94 18.43 -1.51 2.25
N ALA A 95 18.84 -2.67 2.75
CA ALA A 95 20.02 -3.39 2.25
C ALA A 95 19.90 -3.75 0.76
N VAL A 96 18.73 -4.23 0.33
CA VAL A 96 18.44 -4.53 -1.08
C VAL A 96 18.50 -3.26 -1.92
N VAL A 97 17.78 -2.21 -1.54
CA VAL A 97 17.76 -0.95 -2.30
C VAL A 97 19.17 -0.38 -2.41
N THR A 98 19.94 -0.34 -1.32
CA THR A 98 21.32 0.19 -1.32
C THR A 98 22.25 -0.64 -2.22
N LYS A 99 22.13 -1.97 -2.20
CA LYS A 99 22.95 -2.87 -3.03
C LYS A 99 22.62 -2.78 -4.52
N PHE A 100 21.36 -2.53 -4.85
CA PHE A 100 20.88 -2.47 -6.24
C PHE A 100 20.65 -1.05 -6.76
N LYS A 101 20.95 0.00 -5.97
CA LYS A 101 20.73 1.42 -6.32
C LYS A 101 21.31 1.77 -7.69
N ASP A 102 22.49 1.25 -8.02
CA ASP A 102 23.18 1.55 -9.27
C ASP A 102 22.49 0.91 -10.49
N LYS A 103 21.63 -0.09 -10.26
CA LYS A 103 20.77 -0.68 -11.29
C LYS A 103 19.40 -0.01 -11.37
N PHE A 104 18.97 0.76 -10.37
CA PHE A 104 17.69 1.48 -10.40
C PHE A 104 17.79 2.73 -11.28
N ASN A 105 17.48 2.57 -12.56
CA ASN A 105 17.29 3.68 -13.50
C ASN A 105 15.79 4.00 -13.66
N ALA A 106 15.42 5.22 -14.11
CA ALA A 106 14.04 5.61 -14.40
C ALA A 106 13.26 4.61 -15.25
N LYS A 107 13.91 3.92 -16.20
CA LYS A 107 13.23 2.88 -17.00
C LYS A 107 12.73 1.73 -16.12
N ILE A 108 13.55 1.27 -15.18
CA ILE A 108 13.20 0.16 -14.28
C ILE A 108 12.14 0.61 -13.27
N LEU A 109 12.29 1.80 -12.68
CA LEU A 109 11.29 2.35 -11.76
C LEU A 109 9.94 2.54 -12.44
N ARG A 110 9.92 2.96 -13.71
CA ARG A 110 8.68 3.07 -14.50
C ARG A 110 8.02 1.72 -14.73
N ILE A 111 8.79 0.67 -15.02
CA ILE A 111 8.25 -0.69 -15.16
C ILE A 111 7.67 -1.18 -13.83
N ILE A 112 8.38 -0.95 -12.72
CA ILE A 112 7.90 -1.31 -11.38
C ILE A 112 6.59 -0.58 -11.07
N ASN A 113 6.55 0.75 -11.25
CA ASN A 113 5.34 1.54 -11.00
C ASN A 113 4.17 1.14 -11.91
N LEU A 114 4.44 0.77 -13.17
CA LEU A 114 3.44 0.25 -14.09
C LEU A 114 2.84 -1.06 -13.57
N ILE A 115 3.68 -2.02 -13.18
CA ILE A 115 3.23 -3.33 -12.68
C ILE A 115 2.48 -3.16 -11.36
N CYS A 116 3.05 -2.42 -10.41
CA CYS A 116 2.41 -2.15 -9.12
C CYS A 116 1.07 -1.42 -9.29
N GLY A 117 1.03 -0.37 -10.12
CA GLY A 117 -0.18 0.38 -10.41
C GLY A 117 -1.26 -0.50 -11.06
N ALA A 118 -0.90 -1.34 -12.02
CA ALA A 118 -1.83 -2.27 -12.67
C ALA A 118 -2.41 -3.28 -11.68
N ILE A 119 -1.57 -3.90 -10.84
CA ILE A 119 -2.02 -4.85 -9.81
C ILE A 119 -2.96 -4.17 -8.81
N ILE A 120 -2.63 -2.97 -8.36
CA ILE A 120 -3.45 -2.20 -7.41
C ILE A 120 -4.80 -1.83 -8.02
N ILE A 121 -4.85 -1.41 -9.29
CA ILE A 121 -6.11 -1.12 -9.99
C ILE A 121 -6.96 -2.38 -10.12
N LEU A 122 -6.37 -3.51 -10.51
CA LEU A 122 -7.09 -4.79 -10.61
C LEU A 122 -7.69 -5.21 -9.26
N TYR A 123 -6.93 -5.06 -8.18
CA TYR A 123 -7.42 -5.32 -6.82
C TYR A 123 -8.57 -4.38 -6.44
N GLY A 124 -8.42 -3.07 -6.68
CA GLY A 124 -9.47 -2.09 -6.43
C GLY A 124 -10.74 -2.36 -7.26
N GLY A 125 -10.59 -2.77 -8.52
CA GLY A 125 -11.70 -3.21 -9.37
C GLY A 125 -12.40 -4.45 -8.82
N LYS A 126 -11.63 -5.45 -8.34
CA LYS A 126 -12.20 -6.63 -7.67
C LYS A 126 -13.00 -6.26 -6.42
N LEU A 127 -12.51 -5.30 -5.62
CA LEU A 127 -13.26 -4.78 -4.48
C LEU A 127 -14.57 -4.12 -4.94
N LEU A 128 -14.56 -3.29 -5.99
CA LEU A 128 -15.80 -2.71 -6.53
C LEU A 128 -16.79 -3.78 -7.02
N LEU A 129 -16.32 -4.84 -7.67
CA LEU A 129 -17.19 -5.95 -8.07
C LEU A 129 -17.82 -6.63 -6.86
N ASN A 130 -17.05 -6.88 -5.79
CA ASN A 130 -17.58 -7.41 -4.54
C ASN A 130 -18.62 -6.47 -3.91
N PHE A 131 -18.46 -5.14 -4.02
CA PHE A 131 -19.48 -4.18 -3.59
C PHE A 131 -20.79 -4.39 -4.34
N PHE A 132 -20.74 -4.47 -5.67
CA PHE A 132 -21.95 -4.67 -6.48
C PHE A 132 -22.61 -6.02 -6.20
N THR A 133 -21.83 -7.09 -6.02
CA THR A 133 -22.36 -8.41 -5.63
C THR A 133 -23.09 -8.36 -4.30
N LEU A 134 -22.49 -7.71 -3.28
CA LEU A 134 -23.08 -7.55 -1.95
C LEU A 134 -24.24 -6.54 -1.90
N LEU A 135 -24.40 -5.70 -2.92
CA LEU A 135 -25.51 -4.76 -3.05
C LEU A 135 -26.73 -5.39 -3.75
N MET A 136 -26.49 -6.38 -4.63
CA MET A 136 -27.55 -7.09 -5.36
C MET A 136 -28.06 -8.36 -4.64
N HIS A 137 -27.37 -8.81 -3.59
CA HIS A 137 -27.81 -9.88 -2.68
C HIS A 137 -28.35 -9.26 -1.39
#